data_AF-A0A2H3JYH3-F1
#
_entry.id   AF-A0A2H3JYH3-F1
#
_cell.length_a   1.000
_cell.length_b   1.000
_cell.length_c   1.000
_cell.angle_alpha   90.00
_cell.angle_beta   90.00
_cell.angle_gamma   90.00
#
_symmetry.space_group_name_H-M   'P 1'
#
loop_
_entity.id
_entity.type
_entity.pdbx_description
1 polymer ?
#
loop_
_entity_poly.entity_id
_entity_poly.type
_entity_poly.pdbx_seq_one_letter_code
_entity_poly.pdbx_strand_id
1 'polypeptide(L)'
;MPIAPVDSQGTYLYFEDSGAPPTAAPYTTLVLVHGTIIHGAIFHPMYQYAAQNSIRLVTVNLRDYPGSSPTSTEVLNAIRENRREILATIIRDRGLEIIAFLEWLIKTENLPPRSQSSNDETEASGGISVLGWSSGNFMTISLLAHGSTLSQDRQKHLGAYLRSIILYDPPYHALGLPPPSLEELYGPLRDQSIPPEEIGKRFSLWCSGYYRHSPDILSSLASCTRAELFAGLAHYPEEDMPATLIRMSPAEVAEVTDWERAPQAHVPLTNADPSVYAQNAHHALKEVNVWPDVYVTLVWCDMSVGDTIIAAWELSRKVEAAWPLEGRRVSIVRMNGANHFPHWDNPQETLHLLSTIA
;
A
#
# COMPACT_ATOMS: atom_id res chain seq x y z
N MET A 1 2.16 25.23 2.12
CA MET A 1 2.43 23.80 1.84
C MET A 1 1.09 23.10 1.79
N PRO A 2 0.82 22.21 0.81
CA PRO A 2 -0.41 21.44 0.73
C PRO A 2 -0.48 20.45 1.90
N ILE A 3 -1.20 20.82 2.96
CA ILE A 3 -1.38 20.01 4.17
C ILE A 3 -2.86 19.80 4.44
N ALA A 4 -3.20 18.62 4.93
CA ALA A 4 -4.53 18.21 5.31
C ALA A 4 -4.58 17.88 6.81
N PRO A 5 -5.39 18.57 7.62
CA PRO A 5 -5.56 18.21 9.03
C PRO A 5 -6.29 16.87 9.16
N VAL A 6 -5.80 15.99 10.02
CA VAL A 6 -6.36 14.64 10.24
C VAL A 6 -6.93 14.43 11.64
N ASP A 7 -6.78 15.42 12.53
CA ASP A 7 -7.42 15.45 13.84
C ASP A 7 -7.62 16.89 14.37
N SER A 8 -8.19 17.00 15.57
CA SER A 8 -8.35 18.28 16.29
C SER A 8 -7.13 18.68 17.12
N GLN A 9 -6.09 17.85 17.17
CA GLN A 9 -4.86 18.06 17.94
C GLN A 9 -3.76 18.75 17.12
N GLY A 10 -4.03 19.06 15.85
CA GLY A 10 -3.10 19.73 14.96
C GLY A 10 -2.20 18.78 14.19
N THR A 11 -2.50 17.47 14.15
CA THR A 11 -1.83 16.53 13.25
C THR A 11 -2.29 16.80 11.82
N TYR A 12 -1.33 16.82 10.90
CA TYR A 12 -1.56 16.97 9.47
C TYR A 12 -0.70 16.02 8.64
N LEU A 13 -1.21 15.69 7.45
CA LEU A 13 -0.49 14.98 6.41
C LEU A 13 -0.21 15.93 5.24
N TYR A 14 1.00 15.87 4.69
CA TYR A 14 1.34 16.47 3.42
C TYR A 14 0.78 15.62 2.28
N PHE A 15 0.32 16.29 1.23
CA PHE A 15 -0.17 15.63 0.03
C PHE A 15 0.20 16.41 -1.22
N GLU A 16 0.27 15.73 -2.36
CA GLU A 16 0.31 16.38 -3.66
C GLU A 16 -0.86 15.91 -4.51
N ASP A 17 -1.32 16.76 -5.41
CA ASP A 17 -2.55 16.54 -6.16
C ASP A 17 -2.33 16.91 -7.63
N SER A 18 -2.63 15.98 -8.54
CA SER A 18 -2.55 16.25 -9.98
C SER A 18 -3.61 17.24 -10.46
N GLY A 19 -4.61 17.53 -9.61
CA GLY A 19 -5.82 18.25 -9.95
C GLY A 19 -6.83 17.36 -10.69
N ALA A 20 -8.06 17.87 -10.79
CA ALA A 20 -9.08 17.25 -11.62
C ALA A 20 -8.61 17.21 -13.09
N PRO A 21 -8.79 16.07 -13.80
CA PRO A 21 -8.53 16.00 -15.23
C PRO A 21 -9.25 17.13 -16.01
N PRO A 22 -8.63 17.71 -17.05
CA PRO A 22 -9.26 18.77 -17.85
C PRO A 22 -10.53 18.32 -18.58
N THR A 23 -10.72 17.02 -18.77
CA THR A 23 -11.93 16.44 -19.35
C THR A 23 -13.10 16.56 -18.38
N ALA A 24 -14.29 16.86 -18.89
CA ALA A 24 -15.49 16.94 -18.06
C ALA A 24 -15.74 15.61 -17.34
N ALA A 25 -16.21 15.67 -16.09
CA ALA A 25 -16.59 14.53 -15.28
C ALA A 25 -17.39 13.48 -16.09
N PRO A 26 -17.20 12.18 -15.82
CA PRO A 26 -16.70 11.65 -14.55
C PRO A 26 -15.23 11.15 -14.57
N TYR A 27 -14.49 11.45 -13.51
CA TYR A 27 -13.13 10.97 -13.25
C TYR A 27 -13.06 10.27 -11.90
N THR A 28 -12.12 9.35 -11.71
CA THR A 28 -11.89 8.70 -10.41
C THR A 28 -10.68 9.31 -9.71
N THR A 29 -10.76 9.49 -8.40
CA THR A 29 -9.63 9.92 -7.59
C THR A 29 -8.91 8.69 -7.05
N LEU A 30 -7.62 8.57 -7.33
CA LEU A 30 -6.76 7.53 -6.78
C LEU A 30 -5.82 8.14 -5.74
N VAL A 31 -6.04 7.79 -4.48
CA VAL A 31 -5.22 8.21 -3.35
C VAL A 31 -4.11 7.19 -3.13
N LEU A 32 -2.87 7.64 -3.17
CA LEU A 32 -1.67 6.80 -3.19
C LEU A 32 -0.94 6.91 -1.83
N VAL A 33 -0.92 5.81 -1.08
CA VAL A 33 -0.23 5.66 0.20
C VAL A 33 1.06 4.88 -0.01
N HIS A 34 2.19 5.52 0.27
CA HIS A 34 3.52 4.96 0.01
C HIS A 34 3.98 3.93 1.07
N GLY A 35 5.14 3.33 0.81
CA GLY A 35 5.77 2.31 1.64
C GLY A 35 6.76 2.85 2.68
N THR A 36 7.61 1.96 3.18
CA THR A 36 8.64 2.26 4.18
C THR A 36 9.81 2.94 3.49
N ILE A 37 10.36 4.01 4.09
CA ILE A 37 11.53 4.79 3.62
C ILE A 37 11.29 5.60 2.34
N ILE A 38 10.40 5.16 1.46
CA ILE A 38 10.15 5.77 0.15
C ILE A 38 8.76 6.39 0.18
N HIS A 39 8.66 7.66 -0.18
CA HIS A 39 7.46 8.47 0.05
C HIS A 39 6.76 8.95 -1.23
N GLY A 40 5.72 9.78 -1.10
CA GLY A 40 4.74 10.07 -2.16
C GLY A 40 5.31 10.53 -3.49
N ALA A 41 6.49 11.16 -3.49
CA ALA A 41 7.18 11.61 -4.70
C ALA A 41 7.54 10.47 -5.66
N ILE A 42 7.64 9.23 -5.17
CA ILE A 42 7.89 8.06 -6.01
C ILE A 42 6.81 7.86 -7.09
N PHE A 43 5.61 8.39 -6.90
CA PHE A 43 4.51 8.26 -7.85
C PHE A 43 4.46 9.39 -8.90
N HIS A 44 5.30 10.42 -8.79
CA HIS A 44 5.30 11.58 -9.70
C HIS A 44 5.38 11.22 -11.19
N PRO A 45 6.15 10.20 -11.63
CA PRO A 45 6.19 9.83 -13.04
C PRO A 45 4.82 9.48 -13.65
N MET A 46 3.84 9.04 -12.86
CA MET A 46 2.49 8.75 -13.33
C MET A 46 1.65 9.99 -13.62
N TYR A 47 1.97 11.17 -13.04
CA TYR A 47 1.11 12.36 -13.11
C TYR A 47 0.86 12.82 -14.56
N GLN A 48 1.86 12.69 -15.43
CA GLN A 48 1.76 13.07 -16.83
C GLN A 48 0.73 12.22 -17.62
N TYR A 49 0.36 11.05 -17.12
CA TYR A 49 -0.58 10.12 -17.76
C TYR A 49 -1.96 10.13 -17.11
N ALA A 50 -2.18 10.91 -16.05
CA ALA A 50 -3.41 10.89 -15.26
C ALA A 50 -4.63 11.37 -16.06
N ALA A 51 -4.49 12.51 -16.76
CA ALA A 51 -5.57 13.10 -17.53
C ALA A 51 -6.10 12.20 -18.65
N GLN A 52 -5.21 11.51 -19.38
CA GLN A 52 -5.60 10.61 -20.47
C GLN A 52 -6.32 9.34 -19.99
N ASN A 53 -6.18 8.98 -18.71
CA ASN A 53 -6.87 7.85 -18.09
C ASN A 53 -8.10 8.29 -17.25
N SER A 54 -8.49 9.57 -17.29
CA SER A 54 -9.57 10.11 -16.44
C SER A 54 -9.37 9.83 -14.94
N ILE A 55 -8.12 9.90 -14.48
CA ILE A 55 -7.74 9.73 -13.08
C ILE A 55 -7.21 11.05 -12.51
N ARG A 56 -7.61 11.39 -11.27
CA ARG A 56 -6.94 12.36 -10.40
C ARG A 56 -6.03 11.60 -9.45
N LEU A 57 -4.73 11.88 -9.45
CA LEU A 57 -3.78 11.28 -8.53
C LEU A 57 -3.57 12.18 -7.32
N VAL A 58 -3.66 11.61 -6.13
CA VAL A 58 -3.38 12.29 -4.87
C VAL A 58 -2.39 11.47 -4.06
N THR A 59 -1.15 11.92 -3.95
CA THR A 59 -0.15 11.25 -3.10
C THR A 59 -0.22 11.78 -1.69
N VAL A 60 -0.03 10.92 -0.69
CA VAL A 60 -0.06 11.31 0.72
C VAL A 60 1.21 10.84 1.40
N ASN A 61 1.93 11.76 2.04
CA ASN A 61 3.02 11.40 2.93
C ASN A 61 2.46 11.05 4.31
N LEU A 62 2.75 9.84 4.77
CA LEU A 62 2.41 9.41 6.13
C LEU A 62 3.14 10.27 7.19
N ARG A 63 2.72 10.19 8.46
CA ARG A 63 3.51 10.78 9.55
C ARG A 63 4.94 10.25 9.54
N ASP A 64 5.85 11.10 10.01
CA ASP A 64 7.31 10.88 10.01
C ASP A 64 7.99 10.96 8.64
N TYR A 65 7.27 11.39 7.59
CA TYR A 65 7.83 11.71 6.27
C TYR A 65 7.81 13.22 5.98
N PRO A 66 8.57 13.70 4.98
CA PRO A 66 8.66 15.12 4.66
C PRO A 66 7.30 15.80 4.50
N GLY A 67 7.14 16.94 5.18
CA GLY A 67 5.92 17.75 5.13
C GLY A 67 4.78 17.31 6.05
N SER A 68 4.80 16.08 6.58
CA SER A 68 3.78 15.57 7.51
C SER A 68 4.20 15.73 8.97
N SER A 69 3.21 15.65 9.87
CA SER A 69 3.47 15.75 11.31
C SER A 69 4.34 14.58 11.83
N PRO A 70 5.30 14.84 12.74
CA PRO A 70 6.06 13.77 13.37
C PRO A 70 5.20 12.98 14.37
N THR A 71 5.56 11.73 14.62
CA THR A 71 5.10 10.92 15.74
C THR A 71 5.83 11.36 17.01
N SER A 72 5.11 11.41 18.14
CA SER A 72 5.74 11.84 19.40
C SER A 72 6.76 10.82 19.90
N THR A 73 7.76 11.28 20.64
CA THR A 73 8.81 10.41 21.19
C THR A 73 8.24 9.28 22.06
N GLU A 74 7.18 9.56 22.82
CA GLU A 74 6.50 8.58 23.67
C GLU A 74 5.90 7.45 22.83
N VAL A 75 5.26 7.79 21.70
CA VAL A 75 4.69 6.81 20.76
C VAL A 75 5.81 6.04 20.08
N LEU A 76 6.88 6.69 19.61
CA LEU A 76 8.04 6.01 19.00
C LEU A 76 8.68 4.99 19.95
N ASN A 77 8.83 5.33 21.22
CA ASN A 77 9.35 4.40 22.22
C ASN A 77 8.42 3.21 22.41
N ALA A 78 7.11 3.44 22.46
CA ALA A 78 6.14 2.35 22.60
C ALA A 78 6.10 1.41 21.40
N ILE A 79 6.33 1.92 20.18
CA ILE A 79 6.49 1.09 18.98
C ILE A 79 7.71 0.19 19.14
N ARG A 80 8.84 0.74 19.58
CA ARG A 80 10.10 -0.01 19.76
C ARG A 80 10.01 -1.08 20.85
N GLU A 81 9.21 -0.85 21.88
CA GLU A 81 8.92 -1.85 22.92
C GLU A 81 8.05 -3.02 22.41
N ASN A 82 7.50 -2.92 21.20
CA ASN A 82 6.68 -3.94 20.55
C ASN A 82 5.51 -4.42 21.43
N ARG A 83 4.89 -3.52 22.20
CA ARG A 83 3.74 -3.83 23.05
C ARG A 83 2.47 -3.93 22.20
N ARG A 84 1.96 -5.15 22.05
CA ARG A 84 0.85 -5.49 21.14
C ARG A 84 -0.36 -4.54 21.26
N GLU A 85 -0.84 -4.25 22.46
CA GLU A 85 -2.03 -3.41 22.66
C GLU A 85 -1.80 -1.97 22.20
N ILE A 86 -0.58 -1.47 22.39
CA ILE A 86 -0.20 -0.13 21.94
C ILE A 86 -0.03 -0.12 20.42
N LEU A 87 0.61 -1.12 19.85
CA LEU A 87 0.75 -1.26 18.40
C LEU A 87 -0.61 -1.35 17.70
N ALA A 88 -1.55 -2.12 18.26
CA ALA A 88 -2.92 -2.17 17.74
C ALA A 88 -3.60 -0.80 17.76
N THR A 89 -3.40 -0.01 18.82
CA THR A 89 -3.90 1.36 18.91
C THR A 89 -3.24 2.26 17.87
N ILE A 90 -1.92 2.20 17.72
CA ILE A 90 -1.18 3.01 16.76
C ILE A 90 -1.63 2.69 15.34
N ILE A 91 -1.65 1.42 14.94
CA ILE A 91 -2.06 1.01 13.58
C ILE A 91 -3.50 1.42 13.31
N ARG A 92 -4.42 1.21 14.26
CA ARG A 92 -5.80 1.73 14.16
C ARG A 92 -5.81 3.23 13.87
N ASP A 93 -5.08 4.01 14.65
CA ASP A 93 -5.05 5.46 14.53
C ASP A 93 -4.46 5.89 13.17
N ARG A 94 -3.46 5.18 12.63
CA ARG A 94 -2.96 5.40 11.26
C ARG A 94 -4.07 5.21 10.22
N GLY A 95 -4.89 4.16 10.34
CA GLY A 95 -6.03 3.93 9.46
C GLY A 95 -7.10 5.03 9.56
N LEU A 96 -7.37 5.51 10.78
CA LEU A 96 -8.31 6.61 11.03
C LEU A 96 -7.79 7.96 10.51
N GLU A 97 -6.48 8.20 10.53
CA GLU A 97 -5.88 9.40 9.93
C GLU A 97 -6.06 9.42 8.40
N ILE A 98 -5.95 8.26 7.72
CA ILE A 98 -6.28 8.16 6.28
C ILE A 98 -7.77 8.46 6.06
N ILE A 99 -8.66 7.92 6.90
CA ILE A 99 -10.10 8.23 6.82
C ILE A 99 -10.36 9.73 6.93
N ALA A 100 -9.75 10.39 7.92
CA ALA A 100 -9.89 11.83 8.12
C ALA A 100 -9.35 12.63 6.93
N PHE A 101 -8.22 12.20 6.35
CA PHE A 101 -7.69 12.77 5.12
C PHE A 101 -8.69 12.66 3.97
N LEU A 102 -9.32 11.51 3.76
CA LEU A 102 -10.32 11.33 2.70
C LEU A 102 -11.56 12.22 2.90
N GLU A 103 -12.07 12.33 4.12
CA GLU A 103 -13.20 13.24 4.43
C GLU A 103 -12.83 14.70 4.18
N TRP A 104 -11.62 15.11 4.57
CA TRP A 104 -11.10 16.44 4.29
C TRP A 104 -10.98 16.69 2.79
N LEU A 105 -10.45 15.72 2.03
CA LEU A 105 -10.25 15.80 0.60
C LEU A 105 -11.59 15.92 -0.14
N ILE A 106 -12.57 15.06 0.17
CA ILE A 106 -13.93 15.12 -0.39
C ILE A 106 -14.52 16.53 -0.23
N LYS A 107 -14.42 17.09 0.98
CA LYS A 107 -15.02 18.38 1.33
C LYS A 107 -14.30 19.56 0.69
N THR A 108 -12.97 19.53 0.66
CA THR A 108 -12.14 20.67 0.24
C THR A 108 -12.00 20.73 -1.27
N GLU A 109 -11.85 19.57 -1.89
CA GLU A 109 -11.54 19.43 -3.33
C GLU A 109 -12.78 19.12 -4.20
N ASN A 110 -13.97 19.09 -3.59
CA ASN A 110 -15.26 18.85 -4.26
C ASN A 110 -15.23 17.61 -5.18
N LEU A 111 -14.77 16.49 -4.64
CA LEU A 111 -14.65 15.26 -5.41
C LEU A 111 -16.03 14.78 -5.90
N PRO A 112 -16.13 14.15 -7.09
CA PRO A 112 -17.37 13.54 -7.53
C PRO A 112 -17.67 12.26 -6.73
N PRO A 113 -18.92 12.02 -6.30
CA PRO A 113 -19.31 10.75 -5.70
C PRO A 113 -19.22 9.62 -6.71
N ARG A 114 -19.26 8.37 -6.23
CA ARG A 114 -19.33 7.18 -7.09
C ARG A 114 -20.64 7.19 -7.89
N SER A 115 -20.58 7.00 -9.20
CA SER A 115 -21.79 6.84 -10.02
C SER A 115 -22.49 5.53 -9.67
N GLN A 116 -23.82 5.57 -9.57
CA GLN A 116 -24.64 4.36 -9.48
C GLN A 116 -24.90 3.86 -10.91
N SER A 117 -23.98 3.10 -11.49
CA SER A 117 -24.28 2.34 -12.71
C SER A 117 -25.19 1.17 -12.32
N SER A 118 -26.38 1.10 -12.93
CA SER A 118 -27.42 0.15 -12.57
C SER A 118 -27.26 -1.23 -13.19
N ASN A 119 -26.25 -1.51 -14.01
CA ASN A 119 -26.14 -2.82 -14.70
C ASN A 119 -24.70 -3.33 -14.97
N ASP A 120 -23.64 -2.54 -14.75
CA ASP A 120 -22.27 -3.02 -14.94
C ASP A 120 -21.30 -2.23 -14.04
N GLU A 121 -20.67 -2.89 -13.08
CA GLU A 121 -19.72 -2.26 -12.13
C GLU A 121 -18.45 -1.76 -12.83
N THR A 122 -18.15 -2.27 -14.02
CA THR A 122 -17.00 -1.87 -14.83
C THR A 122 -17.16 -0.51 -15.50
N GLU A 123 -18.38 0.06 -15.51
CA GLU A 123 -18.69 1.40 -16.01
C GLU A 123 -18.86 2.44 -14.88
N ALA A 124 -18.65 2.05 -13.62
CA ALA A 124 -18.72 2.96 -12.49
C ALA A 124 -17.58 3.98 -12.57
N SER A 125 -17.93 5.26 -12.52
CA SER A 125 -17.04 6.41 -12.63
C SER A 125 -17.25 7.35 -11.45
N GLY A 126 -16.35 8.32 -11.23
CA GLY A 126 -16.39 9.10 -9.98
C GLY A 126 -15.73 8.37 -8.82
N GLY A 127 -15.94 8.85 -7.60
CA GLY A 127 -15.50 8.20 -6.37
C GLY A 127 -13.99 8.20 -6.14
N ILE A 128 -13.60 7.44 -5.11
CA ILE A 128 -12.24 7.36 -4.58
C ILE A 128 -11.82 5.90 -4.46
N SER A 129 -10.65 5.60 -5.01
CA SER A 129 -9.92 4.37 -4.70
C SER A 129 -8.65 4.68 -3.95
N VAL A 130 -8.32 3.84 -2.98
CA VAL A 130 -7.15 4.04 -2.12
C VAL A 130 -6.18 2.91 -2.39
N LEU A 131 -4.98 3.27 -2.80
CA LEU A 131 -3.90 2.35 -3.05
C LEU A 131 -2.93 2.39 -1.87
N GLY A 132 -2.61 1.22 -1.32
CA GLY A 132 -1.46 1.05 -0.43
C GLY A 132 -0.35 0.38 -1.21
N TRP A 133 0.83 0.99 -1.29
CA TRP A 133 2.02 0.37 -1.87
C TRP A 133 2.92 -0.17 -0.77
N SER A 134 3.45 -1.39 -0.93
CA SER A 134 4.41 -1.95 0.01
C SER A 134 3.85 -1.97 1.45
N SER A 135 4.58 -1.47 2.45
CA SER A 135 4.07 -1.34 3.83
C SER A 135 2.85 -0.41 3.97
N GLY A 136 2.59 0.49 3.01
CA GLY A 136 1.39 1.34 2.99
C GLY A 136 0.10 0.51 3.01
N ASN A 137 0.16 -0.75 2.56
CA ASN A 137 -0.94 -1.71 2.62
C ASN A 137 -1.48 -1.94 4.03
N PHE A 138 -0.64 -2.05 5.08
CA PHE A 138 -1.21 -2.28 6.41
C PHE A 138 -1.97 -1.06 6.95
N MET A 139 -1.66 0.14 6.43
CA MET A 139 -2.40 1.36 6.76
C MET A 139 -3.75 1.40 6.04
N THR A 140 -3.79 1.05 4.76
CA THR A 140 -5.05 1.01 3.97
C THR A 140 -5.95 -0.15 4.37
N ILE A 141 -5.38 -1.30 4.77
CA ILE A 141 -6.12 -2.39 5.41
C ILE A 141 -6.71 -1.93 6.74
N SER A 142 -5.95 -1.19 7.55
CA SER A 142 -6.43 -0.66 8.83
C SER A 142 -7.61 0.31 8.66
N LEU A 143 -7.61 1.14 7.60
CA LEU A 143 -8.76 1.98 7.24
C LEU A 143 -10.05 1.15 7.11
N LEU A 144 -10.02 0.03 6.40
CA LEU A 144 -11.19 -0.84 6.26
C LEU A 144 -11.53 -1.53 7.59
N ALA A 145 -10.52 -2.04 8.30
CA ALA A 145 -10.70 -2.78 9.55
C ALA A 145 -11.42 -1.97 10.64
N HIS A 146 -11.31 -0.63 10.61
CA HIS A 146 -11.85 0.26 11.62
C HIS A 146 -12.91 1.24 11.12
N GLY A 147 -13.33 1.15 9.85
CA GLY A 147 -14.39 2.02 9.32
C GLY A 147 -15.72 1.91 10.09
N SER A 148 -16.02 0.76 10.67
CA SER A 148 -17.23 0.55 11.48
C SER A 148 -17.20 1.28 12.85
N THR A 149 -16.04 1.79 13.27
CA THR A 149 -15.91 2.59 14.49
C THR A 149 -16.36 4.05 14.30
N LEU A 150 -16.55 4.48 13.05
CA LEU A 150 -17.05 5.81 12.73
C LEU A 150 -18.55 5.94 13.08
N SER A 151 -19.06 7.17 13.18
CA SER A 151 -20.51 7.41 13.27
C SER A 151 -21.21 6.99 11.98
N GLN A 152 -22.50 6.63 12.07
CA GLN A 152 -23.30 6.19 10.90
C GLN A 152 -23.30 7.23 9.77
N ASP A 153 -23.36 8.53 10.09
CA ASP A 153 -23.30 9.61 9.11
C ASP A 153 -21.97 9.64 8.36
N ARG A 154 -20.85 9.46 9.06
CA ARG A 154 -19.51 9.41 8.46
C ARG A 154 -19.35 8.15 7.59
N GLN A 155 -19.81 7.00 8.08
CA GLN A 155 -19.83 5.76 7.30
C GLN A 155 -20.62 5.94 6.00
N LYS A 156 -21.84 6.49 6.08
CA LYS A 156 -22.68 6.75 4.91
C LYS A 156 -22.05 7.76 3.95
N HIS A 157 -21.46 8.83 4.48
CA HIS A 157 -20.81 9.86 3.67
C HIS A 157 -19.64 9.27 2.89
N LEU A 158 -18.69 8.61 3.55
CA LEU A 158 -17.54 7.98 2.88
C LEU A 158 -17.96 6.85 1.94
N GLY A 159 -18.98 6.06 2.30
CA GLY A 159 -19.49 4.99 1.46
C GLY A 159 -20.08 5.46 0.13
N ALA A 160 -20.45 6.74 0.02
CA ALA A 160 -20.88 7.34 -1.26
C ALA A 160 -19.71 7.66 -2.21
N TYR A 161 -18.48 7.66 -1.71
CA TYR A 161 -17.28 7.98 -2.48
C TYR A 161 -16.36 6.76 -2.67
N LEU A 162 -16.16 5.96 -1.62
CA LEU A 162 -15.23 4.82 -1.67
C LEU A 162 -15.66 3.78 -2.72
N ARG A 163 -14.70 3.40 -3.57
CA ARG A 163 -14.86 2.41 -4.64
C ARG A 163 -14.08 1.15 -4.34
N SER A 164 -12.77 1.25 -4.22
CA SER A 164 -11.90 0.11 -3.99
C SER A 164 -10.71 0.43 -3.11
N ILE A 165 -10.14 -0.63 -2.54
CA ILE A 165 -8.78 -0.60 -1.99
C ILE A 165 -7.88 -1.44 -2.89
N ILE A 166 -6.81 -0.85 -3.38
CA ILE A 166 -5.80 -1.55 -4.17
C ILE A 166 -4.66 -1.91 -3.23
N LEU A 167 -4.48 -3.21 -3.01
CA LEU A 167 -3.31 -3.71 -2.31
C LEU A 167 -2.16 -3.85 -3.31
N TYR A 168 -1.29 -2.84 -3.40
CA TYR A 168 -0.25 -2.77 -4.41
C TYR A 168 1.08 -3.30 -3.88
N ASP A 169 1.44 -4.47 -4.37
CA ASP A 169 2.62 -5.25 -4.05
C ASP A 169 2.90 -5.33 -2.53
N PRO A 170 1.92 -5.80 -1.74
CA PRO A 170 2.04 -5.86 -0.28
C PRO A 170 3.10 -6.89 0.13
N PRO A 171 3.97 -6.59 1.12
CA PRO A 171 4.80 -7.60 1.77
C PRO A 171 3.97 -8.48 2.71
N TYR A 172 4.44 -9.69 3.02
CA TYR A 172 3.72 -10.67 3.85
C TYR A 172 3.24 -10.11 5.20
N HIS A 173 4.02 -9.20 5.82
CA HIS A 173 3.69 -8.64 7.12
C HIS A 173 2.46 -7.72 7.07
N ALA A 174 2.15 -7.12 5.90
CA ALA A 174 0.95 -6.31 5.75
C ALA A 174 -0.34 -7.14 5.89
N LEU A 175 -0.28 -8.44 5.62
CA LEU A 175 -1.37 -9.40 5.83
C LEU A 175 -1.27 -10.15 7.17
N GLY A 176 -0.31 -9.78 8.03
CA GLY A 176 -0.04 -10.43 9.32
C GLY A 176 0.48 -11.85 9.23
N LEU A 177 1.16 -12.18 8.13
CA LEU A 177 1.78 -13.48 7.98
C LEU A 177 3.05 -13.57 8.85
N PRO A 178 3.39 -14.76 9.36
CA PRO A 178 4.63 -14.93 10.13
C PRO A 178 5.84 -14.64 9.24
N PRO A 179 6.89 -13.99 9.78
CA PRO A 179 8.10 -13.72 9.02
C PRO A 179 8.81 -15.02 8.64
N PRO A 180 9.34 -15.15 7.40
CA PRO A 180 10.27 -16.21 7.10
C PRO A 180 11.58 -16.02 7.88
N SER A 181 12.28 -17.11 8.14
CA SER A 181 13.65 -17.01 8.66
C SER A 181 14.57 -16.34 7.61
N LEU A 182 15.69 -15.75 8.06
CA LEU A 182 16.67 -15.14 7.15
C LEU A 182 17.32 -16.17 6.19
N GLU A 183 17.37 -17.44 6.60
CA GLU A 183 17.87 -18.54 5.76
C GLU A 183 16.86 -18.89 4.65
N GLU A 184 15.56 -18.91 4.97
CA GLU A 184 14.51 -19.15 3.99
C GLU A 184 14.35 -17.99 3.01
N LEU A 185 14.40 -16.75 3.51
CA LEU A 185 14.32 -15.56 2.67
C LEU A 185 14.95 -14.35 3.36
N TYR A 186 16.07 -13.91 2.82
CA TYR A 186 16.76 -12.72 3.27
C TYR A 186 15.89 -11.46 3.08
N GLY A 187 15.85 -10.61 4.10
CA GLY A 187 15.23 -9.29 4.03
C GLY A 187 15.96 -8.33 4.98
N PRO A 188 16.46 -7.17 4.51
CA PRO A 188 17.33 -6.32 5.31
C PRO A 188 16.64 -5.76 6.56
N LEU A 189 15.32 -5.51 6.51
CA LEU A 189 14.56 -5.04 7.69
C LEU A 189 14.54 -6.03 8.86
N ARG A 190 14.82 -7.31 8.62
CA ARG A 190 14.91 -8.38 9.63
C ARG A 190 16.36 -8.68 10.04
N ASP A 191 17.35 -8.15 9.32
CA ASP A 191 18.76 -8.44 9.53
C ASP A 191 19.35 -7.51 10.61
N GLN A 192 19.42 -8.04 11.83
CA GLN A 192 19.95 -7.32 13.00
C GLN A 192 21.46 -7.01 12.92
N SER A 193 22.18 -7.57 11.93
CA SER A 193 23.59 -7.25 11.71
C SER A 193 23.79 -5.92 10.97
N ILE A 194 22.73 -5.38 10.35
CA ILE A 194 22.79 -4.09 9.66
C ILE A 194 22.78 -2.95 10.69
N PRO A 195 23.76 -2.03 10.66
CA PRO A 195 23.72 -0.84 11.49
C PRO A 195 22.45 -0.01 11.23
N PRO A 196 21.77 0.54 12.26
CA PRO A 196 20.53 1.30 12.09
C PRO A 196 20.63 2.47 11.09
N GLU A 197 21.78 3.09 10.96
CA GLU A 197 22.06 4.18 10.02
C GLU A 197 22.15 3.71 8.55
N GLU A 198 22.44 2.42 8.32
CA GLU A 198 22.57 1.84 6.98
C GLU A 198 21.28 1.16 6.50
N ILE A 199 20.31 0.93 7.40
CA ILE A 199 19.11 0.16 7.10
C ILE A 199 18.30 0.78 5.96
N GLY A 200 18.18 2.12 5.96
CA GLY A 200 17.45 2.89 4.96
C GLY A 200 17.95 2.58 3.55
N LYS A 201 19.24 2.82 3.35
CA LYS A 201 19.91 2.65 2.06
C LYS A 201 19.94 1.19 1.61
N ARG A 202 20.25 0.25 2.51
CA ARG A 202 20.30 -1.18 2.16
C ARG A 202 18.92 -1.72 1.78
N PHE A 203 17.88 -1.35 2.52
CA PHE A 203 16.51 -1.71 2.20
C PHE A 203 16.09 -1.13 0.85
N SER A 204 16.30 0.17 0.63
CA SER A 204 15.92 0.84 -0.63
C SER A 204 16.55 0.19 -1.86
N LEU A 205 17.84 -0.15 -1.80
CA LEU A 205 18.51 -0.87 -2.90
C LEU A 205 17.93 -2.27 -3.10
N TRP A 206 17.79 -3.04 -2.02
CA TRP A 206 17.22 -4.39 -2.06
C TRP A 206 15.81 -4.40 -2.64
N CYS A 207 14.89 -3.57 -2.14
CA CYS A 207 13.50 -3.60 -2.60
C CYS A 207 13.35 -3.14 -4.05
N SER A 208 14.31 -2.38 -4.58
CA SER A 208 14.29 -1.88 -5.97
C SER A 208 14.91 -2.82 -6.99
N GLY A 209 15.43 -3.97 -6.57
CA GLY A 209 15.97 -4.99 -7.46
C GLY A 209 14.89 -5.71 -8.28
N TYR A 210 15.30 -6.32 -9.39
CA TYR A 210 14.48 -7.25 -10.17
C TYR A 210 14.85 -8.67 -9.80
N TYR A 211 13.90 -9.51 -9.40
CA TYR A 211 14.14 -10.86 -8.90
C TYR A 211 13.51 -11.89 -9.85
N ARG A 212 14.31 -12.77 -10.45
CA ARG A 212 13.79 -13.78 -11.38
C ARG A 212 13.35 -15.04 -10.65
N HIS A 213 12.11 -15.03 -10.17
CA HIS A 213 11.48 -16.20 -9.59
C HIS A 213 11.26 -17.34 -10.59
N SER A 214 11.16 -18.57 -10.10
CA SER A 214 10.89 -19.74 -10.93
C SER A 214 9.54 -19.60 -11.66
N PRO A 215 9.47 -19.82 -12.98
CA PRO A 215 8.21 -19.82 -13.73
C PRO A 215 7.17 -20.80 -13.17
N ASP A 216 7.61 -21.91 -12.57
CA ASP A 216 6.73 -22.93 -12.00
C ASP A 216 5.91 -22.35 -10.84
N ILE A 217 6.54 -21.67 -9.89
CA ILE A 217 5.82 -21.05 -8.76
C ILE A 217 4.95 -19.88 -9.21
N LEU A 218 5.38 -19.14 -10.25
CA LEU A 218 4.63 -18.00 -10.77
C LEU A 218 3.37 -18.44 -11.53
N SER A 219 3.41 -19.60 -12.20
CA SER A 219 2.26 -20.17 -12.92
C SER A 219 1.30 -20.96 -12.01
N SER A 220 1.79 -21.44 -10.87
CA SER A 220 1.03 -22.23 -9.89
C SER A 220 0.86 -21.52 -8.55
N LEU A 221 0.91 -20.18 -8.54
CA LEU A 221 1.03 -19.39 -7.31
C LEU A 221 -0.01 -19.74 -6.24
N ALA A 222 -1.28 -19.97 -6.61
CA ALA A 222 -2.30 -20.29 -5.62
C ALA A 222 -2.28 -21.76 -5.15
N SER A 223 -1.67 -22.66 -5.91
CA SER A 223 -1.72 -24.10 -5.69
C SER A 223 -0.40 -24.71 -5.20
N CYS A 224 0.73 -24.02 -5.39
CA CYS A 224 2.02 -24.50 -4.91
C CYS A 224 2.07 -24.54 -3.38
N THR A 225 2.76 -25.54 -2.85
CA THR A 225 3.06 -25.65 -1.43
C THR A 225 4.02 -24.57 -0.97
N ARG A 226 4.11 -24.34 0.34
CA ARG A 226 5.12 -23.44 0.90
C ARG A 226 6.54 -23.88 0.54
N ALA A 227 6.82 -25.19 0.55
CA ALA A 227 8.15 -25.69 0.21
C ALA A 227 8.53 -25.38 -1.24
N GLU A 228 7.60 -25.61 -2.18
CA GLU A 228 7.80 -25.27 -3.59
C GLU A 228 7.96 -23.76 -3.80
N LEU A 229 7.12 -22.95 -3.14
CA LEU A 229 7.22 -21.49 -3.19
C LEU A 229 8.64 -21.04 -2.84
N PHE A 230 9.12 -21.38 -1.64
CA PHE A 230 10.42 -20.93 -1.16
C PHE A 230 11.58 -21.48 -2.02
N ALA A 231 11.48 -22.71 -2.52
CA ALA A 231 12.47 -23.26 -3.45
C ALA A 231 12.52 -22.53 -4.80
N GLY A 232 11.41 -21.89 -5.21
CA GLY A 232 11.32 -21.11 -6.45
C GLY A 232 11.58 -19.61 -6.30
N LEU A 233 11.71 -19.09 -5.08
CA LEU A 233 12.01 -17.68 -4.86
C LEU A 233 13.47 -17.38 -5.22
N ALA A 234 13.70 -16.18 -5.74
CA ALA A 234 15.02 -15.69 -6.06
C ALA A 234 15.54 -14.95 -4.83
N HIS A 235 16.76 -15.28 -4.42
CA HIS A 235 17.39 -14.71 -3.23
C HIS A 235 18.18 -13.43 -3.52
N TYR A 236 18.56 -13.24 -4.79
CA TYR A 236 19.37 -12.12 -5.24
C TYR A 236 18.71 -11.46 -6.44
N PRO A 237 18.85 -10.13 -6.60
CA PRO A 237 18.40 -9.45 -7.79
C PRO A 237 19.27 -9.85 -9.00
N GLU A 238 18.69 -9.72 -10.19
CA GLU A 238 19.33 -9.94 -11.47
C GLU A 238 20.46 -8.92 -11.69
N GLU A 239 21.65 -9.39 -12.06
CA GLU A 239 22.82 -8.53 -12.28
C GLU A 239 22.72 -7.70 -13.58
N ASP A 240 22.01 -8.23 -14.58
CA ASP A 240 21.83 -7.60 -15.90
C ASP A 240 20.67 -6.59 -15.94
N MET A 241 19.82 -6.56 -14.91
CA MET A 241 18.74 -5.60 -14.73
C MET A 241 18.98 -4.72 -13.51
N PRO A 242 19.60 -3.54 -13.66
CA PRO A 242 19.93 -2.69 -12.54
C PRO A 242 18.66 -2.25 -11.79
N ALA A 243 18.75 -2.30 -10.47
CA ALA A 243 17.70 -1.88 -9.56
C ALA A 243 17.21 -0.45 -9.88
N THR A 244 15.93 -0.18 -9.67
CA THR A 244 15.29 1.10 -10.04
C THR A 244 16.04 2.31 -9.48
N LEU A 245 16.43 2.26 -8.20
CA LEU A 245 17.15 3.36 -7.56
C LEU A 245 18.57 3.56 -8.09
N ILE A 246 19.20 2.55 -8.68
CA ILE A 246 20.53 2.69 -9.31
C ILE A 246 20.41 3.47 -10.61
N ARG A 247 19.25 3.41 -11.28
CA ARG A 247 18.97 4.15 -12.53
C ARG A 247 18.54 5.60 -12.29
N MET A 248 18.16 5.95 -11.06
CA MET A 248 17.85 7.32 -10.66
C MET A 248 19.13 8.16 -10.49
N SER A 249 19.03 9.44 -10.81
CA SER A 249 20.03 10.43 -10.40
C SER A 249 20.05 10.58 -8.87
N PRO A 250 21.15 11.07 -8.28
CA PRO A 250 21.20 11.34 -6.83
C PRO A 250 20.11 12.29 -6.34
N ALA A 251 19.68 13.25 -7.19
CA ALA A 251 18.62 14.19 -6.86
C ALA A 251 17.25 13.49 -6.79
N GLU A 252 16.94 12.62 -7.75
CA GLU A 252 15.70 11.83 -7.74
C GLU A 252 15.66 10.88 -6.53
N VAL A 253 16.77 10.21 -6.19
CA VAL A 253 16.83 9.36 -4.98
C VAL A 253 16.56 10.19 -3.73
N ALA A 254 17.18 11.37 -3.61
CA ALA A 254 16.96 12.26 -2.47
C ALA A 254 15.54 12.84 -2.42
N GLU A 255 14.86 12.97 -3.55
CA GLU A 255 13.48 13.45 -3.64
C GLU A 255 12.46 12.42 -3.19
N VAL A 256 12.73 11.12 -3.37
CA VAL A 256 11.75 10.06 -3.09
C VAL A 256 12.03 9.27 -1.81
N THR A 257 13.19 9.46 -1.17
CA THR A 257 13.61 8.68 0.00
C THR A 257 13.85 9.54 1.25
N ASP A 258 13.55 8.96 2.42
CA ASP A 258 13.96 9.46 3.73
C ASP A 258 14.72 8.35 4.47
N TRP A 259 16.04 8.32 4.33
CA TRP A 259 16.89 7.29 4.94
C TRP A 259 17.17 7.51 6.42
N GLU A 260 16.85 8.68 6.98
CA GLU A 260 17.24 9.03 8.35
C GLU A 260 16.06 8.98 9.32
N ARG A 261 14.94 9.60 8.96
CA ARG A 261 13.80 9.80 9.87
C ARG A 261 12.79 8.67 9.76
N ALA A 262 12.40 8.33 8.53
CA ALA A 262 11.38 7.31 8.29
C ALA A 262 11.69 5.94 8.94
N PRO A 263 12.96 5.44 8.92
CA PRO A 263 13.29 4.18 9.58
C PRO A 263 12.99 4.17 11.09
N GLN A 264 13.06 5.31 11.77
CA GLN A 264 12.90 5.38 13.23
C GLN A 264 11.50 4.97 13.69
N ALA A 265 10.50 5.22 12.85
CA ALA A 265 9.09 4.91 13.13
C ALA A 265 8.63 3.67 12.34
N HIS A 266 8.93 3.61 11.03
CA HIS A 266 8.29 2.65 10.13
C HIS A 266 8.96 1.29 10.12
N VAL A 267 10.28 1.18 10.31
CA VAL A 267 10.95 -0.13 10.39
C VAL A 267 10.49 -0.91 11.63
N PRO A 268 10.42 -0.32 12.84
CA PRO A 268 9.80 -0.99 13.98
C PRO A 268 8.36 -1.44 13.74
N LEU A 269 7.55 -0.66 13.00
CA LEU A 269 6.19 -1.09 12.63
C LEU A 269 6.23 -2.31 11.69
N THR A 270 7.09 -2.35 10.67
CA THR A 270 7.19 -3.54 9.80
C THR A 270 7.56 -4.83 10.55
N ASN A 271 8.23 -4.70 11.71
CA ASN A 271 8.65 -5.80 12.56
C ASN A 271 7.75 -6.01 13.80
N ALA A 272 6.62 -5.30 13.87
CA ALA A 272 5.67 -5.40 14.97
C ALA A 272 5.00 -6.79 15.02
N ASP A 273 4.39 -7.12 16.17
CA ASP A 273 3.65 -8.37 16.37
C ASP A 273 2.68 -8.65 15.19
N PRO A 274 2.90 -9.72 14.40
CA PRO A 274 2.09 -10.04 13.22
C PRO A 274 0.61 -10.21 13.51
N SER A 275 0.23 -10.56 14.75
CA SER A 275 -1.16 -10.74 15.14
C SER A 275 -1.99 -9.46 15.05
N VAL A 276 -1.36 -8.29 15.18
CA VAL A 276 -2.03 -6.99 14.97
C VAL A 276 -2.48 -6.85 13.51
N TYR A 277 -1.57 -7.11 12.57
CA TYR A 277 -1.85 -7.05 11.14
C TYR A 277 -2.79 -8.17 10.70
N ALA A 278 -2.67 -9.36 11.27
CA ALA A 278 -3.54 -10.49 10.97
C ALA A 278 -4.98 -10.20 11.38
N GLN A 279 -5.16 -9.56 12.55
CA GLN A 279 -6.48 -9.13 13.01
C GLN A 279 -7.06 -8.04 12.10
N ASN A 280 -6.27 -7.05 11.72
CA ASN A 280 -6.74 -6.01 10.78
C ASN A 280 -7.11 -6.58 9.41
N ALA A 281 -6.28 -7.46 8.84
CA ALA A 281 -6.58 -8.14 7.58
C ALA A 281 -7.83 -9.01 7.70
N HIS A 282 -8.05 -9.68 8.84
CA HIS A 282 -9.27 -10.44 9.09
C HIS A 282 -10.51 -9.53 9.11
N HIS A 283 -10.51 -8.47 9.90
CA HIS A 283 -11.64 -7.54 9.99
C HIS A 283 -11.90 -6.85 8.64
N ALA A 284 -10.85 -6.41 7.95
CA ALA A 284 -10.98 -5.70 6.68
C ALA A 284 -11.51 -6.58 5.55
N LEU A 285 -11.04 -7.83 5.46
CA LEU A 285 -11.25 -8.69 4.29
C LEU A 285 -12.31 -9.79 4.51
N LYS A 286 -12.54 -10.22 5.76
CA LYS A 286 -13.42 -11.36 6.07
C LYS A 286 -14.64 -11.00 6.92
N GLU A 287 -14.56 -9.97 7.76
CA GLU A 287 -15.69 -9.50 8.59
C GLU A 287 -16.25 -8.18 8.07
N VAL A 288 -16.86 -8.20 6.90
CA VAL A 288 -17.37 -7.00 6.24
C VAL A 288 -18.56 -6.41 7.02
N ASN A 289 -18.27 -5.43 7.88
CA ASN A 289 -19.26 -4.74 8.72
C ASN A 289 -19.45 -3.26 8.33
N VAL A 290 -18.68 -2.77 7.35
CA VAL A 290 -18.73 -1.41 6.83
C VAL A 290 -18.34 -1.39 5.36
N TRP A 291 -19.01 -0.54 4.58
CA TRP A 291 -18.80 -0.34 3.15
C TRP A 291 -18.73 -1.68 2.37
N PRO A 292 -19.84 -2.46 2.35
CA PRO A 292 -19.85 -3.78 1.71
C PRO A 292 -19.55 -3.72 0.21
N ASP A 293 -19.90 -2.61 -0.45
CA ASP A 293 -19.66 -2.41 -1.89
C ASP A 293 -18.21 -2.04 -2.23
N VAL A 294 -17.33 -1.84 -1.24
CA VAL A 294 -15.91 -1.56 -1.49
C VAL A 294 -15.19 -2.87 -1.73
N TYR A 295 -14.71 -3.09 -2.95
CA TYR A 295 -13.93 -4.29 -3.29
C TYR A 295 -12.43 -4.06 -3.10
N VAL A 296 -11.68 -5.15 -3.06
CA VAL A 296 -10.22 -5.14 -2.92
C VAL A 296 -9.61 -5.78 -4.16
N THR A 297 -8.54 -5.17 -4.67
CA THR A 297 -7.71 -5.78 -5.71
C THR A 297 -6.28 -5.90 -5.21
N LEU A 298 -5.77 -7.13 -5.12
CA LEU A 298 -4.35 -7.38 -4.95
C LEU A 298 -3.67 -7.23 -6.31
N VAL A 299 -2.78 -6.25 -6.44
CA VAL A 299 -1.87 -6.14 -7.58
C VAL A 299 -0.49 -6.57 -7.10
N TRP A 300 0.10 -7.62 -7.68
CA TRP A 300 1.43 -8.10 -7.30
C TRP A 300 2.38 -8.12 -8.50
N CYS A 301 3.67 -7.91 -8.24
CA CYS A 301 4.69 -7.76 -9.27
C CYS A 301 5.60 -8.99 -9.27
N ASP A 302 5.70 -9.69 -10.39
CA ASP A 302 6.29 -11.03 -10.45
C ASP A 302 7.83 -11.07 -10.46
N MET A 303 8.48 -9.91 -10.53
CA MET A 303 9.92 -9.74 -10.33
C MET A 303 10.25 -8.90 -9.09
N SER A 304 9.30 -8.77 -8.17
CA SER A 304 9.49 -8.05 -6.90
C SER A 304 10.26 -8.90 -5.88
N VAL A 305 10.52 -8.35 -4.71
CA VAL A 305 11.14 -9.10 -3.61
C VAL A 305 10.25 -10.26 -3.15
N GLY A 306 10.87 -11.36 -2.71
CA GLY A 306 10.13 -12.54 -2.26
C GLY A 306 9.11 -12.26 -1.14
N ASP A 307 9.33 -11.20 -0.35
CA ASP A 307 8.41 -10.75 0.70
C ASP A 307 7.01 -10.45 0.14
N THR A 308 6.90 -9.89 -1.08
CA THR A 308 5.59 -9.59 -1.69
C THR A 308 4.98 -10.81 -2.39
N ILE A 309 5.82 -11.68 -2.95
CA ILE A 309 5.37 -12.95 -3.53
C ILE A 309 4.71 -13.85 -2.48
N ILE A 310 5.23 -13.87 -1.25
CA ILE A 310 4.61 -14.61 -0.13
C ILE A 310 3.19 -14.09 0.17
N ALA A 311 2.98 -12.77 0.17
CA ALA A 311 1.67 -12.18 0.40
C ALA A 311 0.69 -12.55 -0.74
N ALA A 312 1.17 -12.45 -1.98
CA ALA A 312 0.39 -12.81 -3.16
C ALA A 312 0.01 -14.30 -3.17
N TRP A 313 0.96 -15.18 -2.87
CA TRP A 313 0.76 -16.63 -2.70
C TRP A 313 -0.34 -16.93 -1.69
N GLU A 314 -0.22 -16.39 -0.47
CA GLU A 314 -1.14 -16.73 0.61
C GLU A 314 -2.56 -16.18 0.37
N LEU A 315 -2.69 -14.97 -0.17
CA LEU A 315 -4.00 -14.43 -0.49
C LEU A 315 -4.64 -15.17 -1.68
N SER A 316 -3.88 -15.48 -2.73
CA SER A 316 -4.36 -16.25 -3.89
C SER A 316 -4.87 -17.62 -3.48
N ARG A 317 -4.08 -18.35 -2.68
CA ARG A 317 -4.47 -19.66 -2.15
C ARG A 317 -5.76 -19.60 -1.33
N LYS A 318 -5.93 -18.56 -0.49
CA LYS A 318 -7.15 -18.37 0.32
C LYS A 318 -8.37 -18.06 -0.55
N VAL A 319 -8.19 -17.21 -1.57
CA VAL A 319 -9.26 -16.82 -2.49
C VAL A 319 -9.73 -18.03 -3.31
N GLU A 320 -8.81 -18.81 -3.86
CA GLU A 320 -9.15 -19.97 -4.68
C GLU A 320 -9.69 -21.17 -3.87
N ALA A 321 -9.15 -21.42 -2.67
CA ALA A 321 -9.54 -22.60 -1.90
C ALA A 321 -10.90 -22.46 -1.20
N ALA A 322 -11.14 -21.33 -0.53
CA ALA A 322 -12.32 -21.13 0.32
C ALA A 322 -12.49 -19.68 0.77
N TRP A 323 -12.72 -18.74 -0.15
CA TRP A 323 -13.08 -17.37 0.23
C TRP A 323 -14.48 -17.35 0.86
N PRO A 324 -14.69 -16.70 2.03
CA PRO A 324 -16.00 -16.64 2.65
C PRO A 324 -16.99 -15.84 1.77
N LEU A 325 -18.23 -16.31 1.67
CA LEU A 325 -19.29 -15.65 0.90
C LEU A 325 -19.57 -14.23 1.40
N GLU A 326 -19.54 -14.03 2.72
CA GLU A 326 -19.70 -12.73 3.39
C GLU A 326 -18.37 -11.94 3.48
N GLY A 327 -17.30 -12.49 2.89
CA GLY A 327 -16.03 -11.80 2.79
C GLY A 327 -16.08 -10.67 1.77
N ARG A 328 -15.13 -9.74 1.88
CA ARG A 328 -14.97 -8.66 0.90
C ARG A 328 -14.64 -9.27 -0.45
N ARG A 329 -15.19 -8.73 -1.53
CA ARG A 329 -14.78 -9.16 -2.88
C ARG A 329 -13.30 -8.87 -3.08
N VAL A 330 -12.52 -9.90 -3.39
CA VAL A 330 -11.09 -9.79 -3.69
C VAL A 330 -10.83 -10.25 -5.12
N SER A 331 -10.15 -9.43 -5.92
CA SER A 331 -9.56 -9.83 -7.20
C SER A 331 -8.03 -9.81 -7.10
N ILE A 332 -7.36 -10.57 -7.97
CA ILE A 332 -5.91 -10.74 -7.98
C ILE A 332 -5.40 -10.47 -9.39
N VAL A 333 -4.43 -9.56 -9.49
CA VAL A 333 -3.86 -9.08 -10.74
C VAL A 333 -2.35 -9.17 -10.66
N ARG A 334 -1.74 -9.80 -11.66
CA ARG A 334 -0.29 -9.91 -11.79
C ARG A 334 0.24 -8.87 -12.77
N MET A 335 1.28 -8.14 -12.38
CA MET A 335 2.11 -7.36 -13.29
C MET A 335 3.30 -8.22 -13.73
N ASN A 336 3.38 -8.50 -15.03
CA ASN A 336 4.43 -9.34 -15.59
C ASN A 336 5.69 -8.53 -15.89
N GLY A 337 6.86 -9.06 -15.54
CA GLY A 337 8.16 -8.42 -15.75
C GLY A 337 8.40 -7.19 -14.87
N ALA A 338 7.63 -7.04 -13.79
CA ALA A 338 7.64 -5.84 -12.96
C ALA A 338 8.28 -6.13 -11.60
N ASN A 339 9.16 -5.24 -11.14
CA ASN A 339 9.67 -5.27 -9.76
C ASN A 339 8.73 -4.51 -8.81
N HIS A 340 9.23 -4.12 -7.64
CA HIS A 340 8.49 -3.36 -6.64
C HIS A 340 8.15 -1.91 -7.04
N PHE A 341 8.69 -1.39 -8.16
CA PHE A 341 8.58 0.01 -8.60
C PHE A 341 7.97 0.23 -10.00
N PRO A 342 6.90 -0.49 -10.41
CA PRO A 342 6.38 -0.33 -11.77
C PRO A 342 5.89 1.10 -12.05
N HIS A 343 5.37 1.77 -11.02
CA HIS A 343 4.91 3.16 -11.08
C HIS A 343 6.02 4.18 -11.38
N TRP A 344 7.29 3.82 -11.16
CA TRP A 344 8.43 4.62 -11.58
C TRP A 344 8.97 4.16 -12.93
N ASP A 345 9.08 2.85 -13.14
CA ASP A 345 9.77 2.28 -14.29
C ASP A 345 8.95 2.21 -15.56
N ASN A 346 7.66 1.92 -15.43
CA ASN A 346 6.68 1.86 -16.52
C ASN A 346 5.42 2.64 -16.11
N PRO A 347 5.53 3.97 -15.90
CA PRO A 347 4.47 4.78 -15.30
C PRO A 347 3.19 4.82 -16.13
N GLN A 348 3.30 4.78 -17.46
CA GLN A 348 2.15 4.83 -18.36
C GLN A 348 1.33 3.55 -18.26
N GLU A 349 1.99 2.39 -18.40
CA GLU A 349 1.37 1.06 -18.33
C GLU A 349 0.82 0.80 -16.94
N THR A 350 1.55 1.20 -15.90
CA THR A 350 1.11 1.06 -14.51
C THR A 350 -0.15 1.86 -14.26
N LEU A 351 -0.18 3.14 -14.65
CA LEU A 351 -1.37 3.95 -14.44
C LEU A 351 -2.56 3.47 -15.29
N HIS A 352 -2.31 3.00 -16.51
CA HIS A 352 -3.35 2.40 -17.32
C HIS A 352 -3.97 1.20 -16.60
N LEU A 353 -3.16 0.26 -16.10
CA LEU A 353 -3.64 -0.86 -15.31
C LEU A 353 -4.44 -0.39 -14.09
N LEU A 354 -3.88 0.50 -13.28
CA LEU A 354 -4.53 1.02 -12.08
C LEU A 354 -5.88 1.69 -12.39
N SER A 355 -6.00 2.40 -13.52
CA SER A 355 -7.25 3.04 -13.95
C SER A 355 -8.38 2.05 -14.24
N THR A 356 -8.05 0.83 -14.66
CA THR A 356 -9.05 -0.21 -14.97
C THR A 356 -9.61 -0.91 -13.74
N ILE A 357 -8.92 -0.81 -12.60
CA ILE A 357 -9.30 -1.46 -11.34
C ILE A 357 -9.69 -0.46 -10.23
N ALA A 358 -9.34 0.82 -10.41
CA ALA A 358 -9.71 1.92 -9.53
C ALA A 358 -11.19 2.29 -9.62
#